data_AF-A0A9X0B2B9-F1
#
_entry.id   AF-A0A9X0B2B9-F1
#
_cell.length_a   1.000
_cell.length_b   1.000
_cell.length_c   1.000
_cell.angle_alpha   90.00
_cell.angle_beta   90.00
_cell.angle_gamma   90.00
#
_symmetry.space_group_name_H-M   'P 1'
#
loop_
_entity.id
_entity.type
_entity.pdbx_description
1 polymer ?
#
loop_
_entity_poly.entity_id
_entity_poly.type
_entity_poly.pdbx_seq_one_letter_code
_entity_poly.pdbx_strand_id
1 'polypeptide(L)'
;MPPKPLNYQIAISREITVDERIDMHMIRIHLKPLPRYLLDSQFWESHLVCKGPCRGSTGDRVTQDQACSRDLYKCALGLLSSDMALVQFESTSLIAGNYHLLPDTITWEMWLKVNQQLLRNDATSPANINSRYLFGELRLSRLNQMYAIRYANVLSAYNFTYQTYSQLFYDHLTTLTAATIYVALALTAMQVGLATDRLALNAPFQNASFMEI
;
A
#
# COMPACT_ATOMS: atom_id res chain seq x y z
N MET A 1 5.93 -11.66 -9.54
CA MET A 1 4.97 -11.28 -10.60
C MET A 1 5.04 -9.78 -10.76
N PRO A 2 5.20 -9.25 -11.98
CA PRO A 2 5.23 -7.81 -12.22
C PRO A 2 3.87 -7.16 -11.87
N PRO A 3 3.84 -5.87 -11.50
CA PRO A 3 2.61 -5.15 -11.19
C PRO A 3 1.69 -5.08 -12.41
N LYS A 4 0.37 -5.04 -12.16
CA LYS A 4 -0.62 -4.84 -13.24
C LYS A 4 -0.65 -3.38 -13.68
N PRO A 5 -0.94 -3.11 -14.98
CA PRO A 5 -0.96 -1.76 -15.53
C PRO A 5 -2.02 -0.87 -14.87
N LEU A 6 -1.81 0.44 -14.93
CA LEU A 6 -2.63 1.42 -14.22
C LEU A 6 -4.12 1.37 -14.59
N ASN A 7 -4.43 1.16 -15.88
CA ASN A 7 -5.80 1.03 -16.37
C ASN A 7 -6.54 -0.14 -15.68
N TYR A 8 -5.85 -1.26 -15.46
CA TYR A 8 -6.42 -2.41 -14.75
C TYR A 8 -6.71 -2.09 -13.28
N GLN A 9 -5.83 -1.32 -12.62
CA GLN A 9 -6.06 -0.92 -11.22
C GLN A 9 -7.31 -0.04 -11.08
N ILE A 10 -7.50 0.90 -12.02
CA ILE A 10 -8.68 1.76 -12.09
C ILE A 10 -9.93 0.93 -12.39
N ALA A 11 -9.84 -0.04 -13.30
CA ALA A 11 -10.96 -0.93 -13.60
C ALA A 11 -11.41 -1.77 -12.39
N ILE A 12 -10.50 -2.11 -11.47
CA ILE A 12 -10.82 -2.78 -10.19
C ILE A 12 -11.27 -1.78 -9.11
N SER A 13 -11.50 -0.52 -9.48
CA SER A 13 -11.91 0.55 -8.54
C SER A 13 -10.90 0.76 -7.40
N ARG A 14 -9.61 0.55 -7.66
CA ARG A 14 -8.58 0.90 -6.69
C ARG A 14 -8.19 2.36 -6.82
N GLU A 15 -8.11 3.04 -5.68
CA GLU A 15 -7.69 4.44 -5.61
C GLU A 15 -6.17 4.55 -5.81
N ILE A 16 -5.76 5.45 -6.72
CA ILE A 16 -4.35 5.76 -6.96
C ILE A 16 -3.99 6.96 -6.08
N THR A 17 -3.09 6.76 -5.13
CA THR A 17 -2.59 7.83 -4.27
C THR A 17 -1.13 8.10 -4.60
N VAL A 18 -0.77 9.36 -4.83
CA VAL A 18 0.63 9.75 -5.03
C VAL A 18 1.30 9.89 -3.67
N ASP A 19 2.42 9.21 -3.44
CA ASP A 19 3.21 9.31 -2.20
C ASP A 19 4.70 9.40 -2.53
N GLU A 20 5.42 10.34 -1.90
CA GLU A 20 6.86 10.50 -2.12
C GLU A 20 7.70 9.45 -1.39
N ARG A 21 7.11 8.72 -0.45
CA ARG A 21 7.78 7.70 0.35
C ARG A 21 8.11 6.44 -0.45
N ILE A 22 9.39 6.10 -0.49
CA ILE A 22 9.91 4.90 -1.21
C ILE A 22 9.51 3.59 -0.52
N ASP A 23 9.25 3.64 0.77
CA ASP A 23 8.70 2.57 1.61
C ASP A 23 7.23 2.28 1.30
N MET A 24 6.48 3.27 0.79
CA MET A 24 5.08 3.11 0.40
C MET A 24 4.88 2.76 -1.07
N HIS A 25 5.89 3.00 -1.92
CA HIS A 25 5.78 2.71 -3.34
C HIS A 25 5.25 1.28 -3.54
N MET A 26 4.10 1.18 -4.22
CA MET A 26 3.44 -0.07 -4.62
C MET A 26 2.75 -0.86 -3.50
N ILE A 27 2.66 -0.29 -2.29
CA ILE A 27 1.80 -0.77 -1.20
C ILE A 27 0.45 -0.06 -1.34
N ARG A 28 -0.67 -0.80 -1.38
CA ARG A 28 -2.04 -0.23 -1.62
C ARG A 28 -2.18 0.72 -2.83
N ILE A 29 -1.25 0.70 -3.80
CA ILE A 29 -1.19 1.64 -4.94
C ILE A 29 -0.91 3.08 -4.48
N HIS A 30 -0.09 3.22 -3.45
CA HIS A 30 0.70 4.42 -3.28
C HIS A 30 1.80 4.41 -4.34
N LEU A 31 1.71 5.31 -5.31
CA LEU A 31 2.67 5.40 -6.40
C LEU A 31 3.57 6.60 -6.17
N LYS A 32 4.88 6.37 -6.34
CA LYS A 32 5.87 7.44 -6.24
C LYS A 32 5.98 8.08 -7.61
N PRO A 33 5.94 9.42 -7.71
CA PRO A 33 6.18 10.08 -8.98
C PRO A 33 7.62 9.81 -9.40
N LEU A 34 7.81 9.54 -10.69
CA LEU A 34 9.10 9.20 -11.25
C LEU A 34 10.03 10.41 -11.15
N PRO A 35 11.13 10.31 -10.38
CA PRO A 35 12.05 11.42 -10.26
C PRO A 35 12.80 11.69 -11.57
N ARG A 36 12.86 12.96 -11.98
CA ARG A 36 13.51 13.38 -13.24
C ARG A 36 14.98 12.96 -13.32
N TYR A 37 15.69 12.95 -12.19
CA TYR A 37 17.10 12.56 -12.15
C TYR A 37 17.33 11.09 -12.51
N LEU A 38 16.34 10.20 -12.36
CA LEU A 38 16.49 8.80 -12.76
C LEU A 38 16.43 8.61 -14.28
N LEU A 39 16.01 9.62 -15.04
CA LEU A 39 15.99 9.58 -16.50
C LEU A 39 17.27 10.16 -17.12
N ASP A 40 18.09 10.83 -16.32
CA ASP A 40 19.34 11.42 -16.77
C ASP A 40 20.49 10.42 -16.61
N SER A 41 21.10 10.00 -17.72
CA SER A 41 22.23 9.07 -17.70
C SER A 41 23.43 9.60 -16.92
N GLN A 42 23.65 10.92 -16.88
CA GLN A 42 24.75 11.51 -16.13
C GLN A 42 24.62 11.27 -14.64
N PHE A 43 23.38 11.26 -14.12
CA PHE A 43 23.10 10.95 -12.72
C PHE A 43 23.49 9.50 -12.39
N TRP A 44 23.19 8.56 -13.28
CA TRP A 44 23.56 7.15 -13.10
C TRP A 44 25.07 6.97 -13.02
N GLU A 45 25.83 7.55 -13.94
CA GLU A 45 27.29 7.45 -13.99
C GLU A 45 27.98 8.14 -12.80
N SER A 46 27.40 9.22 -12.29
CA SER A 46 27.97 10.00 -11.19
C SER A 46 27.66 9.44 -9.81
N HIS A 47 26.45 8.91 -9.58
CA HIS A 47 25.96 8.57 -8.24
C HIS A 47 25.58 7.09 -8.04
N LEU A 48 25.30 6.34 -9.12
CA LEU A 48 24.79 4.96 -9.00
C LEU A 48 25.82 3.90 -9.43
N VAL A 49 26.74 4.24 -10.33
CA VAL A 49 27.84 3.36 -10.74
C VAL A 49 28.96 3.39 -9.68
N CYS A 50 29.19 2.25 -9.01
CA CYS A 50 30.29 2.07 -8.05
C CYS A 50 31.62 2.29 -8.80
N LYS A 51 32.34 3.39 -8.53
CA LYS A 51 33.66 3.68 -9.13
C LYS A 51 34.82 2.89 -8.51
N GLY A 52 34.54 1.99 -7.55
CA GLY A 52 35.54 1.18 -6.85
C GLY A 52 35.00 -0.18 -6.39
N PRO A 53 35.89 -1.08 -5.93
CA PRO A 53 35.50 -2.41 -5.48
C PRO A 53 34.66 -2.32 -4.20
N CYS A 54 33.33 -2.49 -4.33
CA CYS A 54 32.42 -2.49 -3.21
C CYS A 54 32.67 -3.78 -2.36
N ARG A 55 33.38 -3.67 -1.22
CA ARG A 55 33.65 -4.79 -0.31
C ARG A 55 32.37 -5.19 0.43
N GLY A 56 31.76 -6.29 -0.01
CA GLY A 56 30.70 -6.95 0.74
C GLY A 56 31.30 -7.95 1.73
N SER A 57 30.92 -7.81 3.00
CA SER A 57 30.89 -8.86 4.03
C SER A 57 32.21 -9.26 4.70
N THR A 58 32.48 -8.69 5.88
CA THR A 58 32.58 -9.44 7.16
C THR A 58 32.62 -8.48 8.35
N GLY A 59 31.53 -8.49 9.15
CA GLY A 59 31.61 -8.35 10.60
C GLY A 59 31.94 -7.01 11.26
N ASP A 60 32.19 -5.92 10.53
CA ASP A 60 32.58 -4.66 11.17
C ASP A 60 31.57 -3.52 10.99
N ARG A 61 31.42 -2.72 12.05
CA ARG A 61 30.44 -1.63 12.19
C ARG A 61 30.60 -0.61 11.06
N VAL A 62 29.70 -0.69 10.09
CA VAL A 62 29.63 0.18 8.92
C VAL A 62 29.39 1.63 9.36
N THR A 63 30.37 2.50 9.12
CA THR A 63 30.12 3.94 8.97
C THR A 63 29.19 4.11 7.78
N GLN A 64 28.01 4.67 8.03
CA GLN A 64 26.81 4.73 7.18
C GLN A 64 27.01 5.28 5.75
N ASP A 65 28.15 5.91 5.43
CA ASP A 65 28.33 6.75 4.25
C ASP A 65 28.73 6.01 2.95
N GLN A 66 28.98 4.70 2.99
CA GLN A 66 29.35 3.90 1.81
C GLN A 66 28.60 2.56 1.74
N ALA A 67 27.35 2.54 2.20
CA ALA A 67 26.44 1.42 1.99
C ALA A 67 26.10 1.26 0.50
N CYS A 68 26.98 0.56 -0.22
CA CYS A 68 26.81 -0.09 -1.51
C CYS A 68 26.01 0.69 -2.58
N SER A 69 26.71 1.49 -3.39
CA SER A 69 26.21 2.02 -4.68
C SER A 69 25.47 0.97 -5.53
N ARG A 70 25.85 -0.32 -5.40
CA ARG A 70 25.19 -1.45 -6.05
C ARG A 70 23.76 -1.69 -5.56
N ASP A 71 23.48 -1.53 -4.28
CA ASP A 71 22.13 -1.69 -3.74
C ASP A 71 21.23 -0.51 -4.13
N LEU A 72 21.79 0.71 -4.15
CA LEU A 72 21.12 1.89 -4.69
C LEU A 72 20.80 1.74 -6.18
N TYR A 73 21.75 1.23 -6.98
CA TYR A 73 21.53 0.90 -8.39
C TYR A 73 20.38 -0.10 -8.56
N LYS A 74 20.36 -1.19 -7.78
CA LYS A 74 19.27 -2.19 -7.78
C LYS A 74 17.92 -1.60 -7.35
N CYS A 75 17.92 -0.64 -6.43
CA CYS A 75 16.69 0.05 -5.99
C CYS A 75 16.17 1.00 -7.07
N ALA A 76 17.04 1.82 -7.67
CA ALA A 76 16.69 2.75 -8.74
C ALA A 76 16.15 2.01 -9.96
N LEU A 77 16.81 0.91 -10.34
CA LEU A 77 16.40 0.04 -11.43
C LEU A 77 15.11 -0.71 -11.10
N GLY A 78 14.93 -1.11 -9.84
CA GLY A 78 13.67 -1.67 -9.35
C GLY A 78 12.50 -0.68 -9.48
N LEU A 79 12.70 0.58 -9.08
CA LEU A 79 11.68 1.63 -9.20
C LEU A 79 11.30 1.87 -10.68
N LEU A 80 12.29 2.00 -11.56
CA LEU A 80 12.05 2.13 -13.00
C LEU A 80 11.30 0.92 -13.57
N SER A 81 11.65 -0.29 -13.13
CA SER A 81 10.98 -1.51 -13.60
C SER A 81 9.51 -1.56 -13.16
N SER A 82 9.18 -1.07 -11.96
CA SER A 82 7.80 -0.95 -11.51
C SER A 82 7.03 0.10 -12.32
N ASP A 83 7.62 1.26 -12.59
CA ASP A 83 6.98 2.31 -13.40
C ASP A 83 6.75 1.84 -14.84
N MET A 84 7.71 1.13 -15.43
CA MET A 84 7.58 0.50 -16.73
C MET A 84 6.42 -0.52 -16.76
N ALA A 85 6.29 -1.35 -15.73
CA ALA A 85 5.21 -2.32 -15.64
C ALA A 85 3.84 -1.68 -15.35
N LEU A 86 3.80 -0.49 -14.74
CA LEU A 86 2.56 0.28 -14.53
C LEU A 86 2.11 1.00 -15.82
N VAL A 87 3.06 1.52 -16.60
CA VAL A 87 2.82 2.35 -17.79
C VAL A 87 3.20 1.57 -19.07
N GLN A 88 2.38 0.58 -19.42
CA GLN A 88 2.60 -0.30 -20.57
C GLN A 88 1.97 0.21 -21.88
N PHE A 89 0.89 0.99 -21.77
CA PHE A 89 0.09 1.47 -22.90
C PHE A 89 0.06 3.00 -22.93
N GLU A 90 -0.20 3.57 -24.11
CA GLU A 90 -0.36 5.01 -24.26
C GLU A 90 -1.50 5.56 -23.39
N SER A 91 -2.62 4.83 -23.29
CA SER A 91 -3.72 5.17 -22.39
C SER A 91 -3.27 5.23 -20.93
N THR A 92 -2.43 4.29 -20.48
CA THR A 92 -1.86 4.34 -19.13
C THR A 92 -0.87 5.48 -18.94
N SER A 93 -0.18 5.91 -19.99
CA SER A 93 0.70 7.08 -19.96
C SER A 93 -0.09 8.38 -19.79
N LEU A 94 -1.23 8.51 -20.47
CA LEU A 94 -2.13 9.64 -20.30
C LEU A 94 -2.70 9.69 -18.88
N ILE A 95 -3.15 8.55 -18.36
CA ILE A 95 -3.61 8.42 -16.98
C ILE A 95 -2.48 8.80 -16.01
N ALA A 96 -1.28 8.27 -16.21
CA ALA A 96 -0.13 8.59 -15.36
C ALA A 96 0.26 10.08 -15.41
N GLY A 97 0.12 10.73 -16.57
CA GLY A 97 0.25 12.18 -16.70
C GLY A 97 -0.79 12.96 -15.90
N ASN A 98 -2.06 12.53 -15.92
CA ASN A 98 -3.12 13.14 -15.12
C ASN A 98 -2.87 13.04 -13.61
N TYR A 99 -2.19 11.98 -13.15
CA TYR A 99 -1.80 11.80 -11.75
C TYR A 99 -0.40 12.39 -11.44
N HIS A 100 0.24 13.11 -12.37
CA HIS A 100 1.60 13.64 -12.24
C HIS A 100 2.65 12.60 -11.83
N LEU A 101 2.44 11.33 -12.21
CA LEU A 101 3.39 10.25 -11.94
C LEU A 101 4.60 10.31 -12.89
N LEU A 102 4.36 10.77 -14.11
CA LEU A 102 5.41 11.05 -15.08
C LEU A 102 5.60 12.56 -15.17
N PRO A 103 6.86 13.04 -15.24
CA PRO A 103 7.13 14.44 -15.58
C PRO A 103 6.46 14.84 -16.89
N ASP A 104 5.77 15.98 -16.90
CA ASP A 104 5.05 16.53 -18.08
C ASP A 104 5.95 16.73 -19.32
N THR A 105 7.28 16.77 -19.09
CA THR A 105 8.29 16.91 -20.15
C THR A 105 8.49 15.64 -20.98
N ILE A 106 7.96 14.49 -20.55
CA ILE A 106 8.19 13.19 -21.19
C ILE A 106 7.03 12.88 -22.13
N THR A 107 7.32 12.81 -23.42
CA THR A 107 6.37 12.28 -24.41
C THR A 107 6.35 10.76 -24.38
N TRP A 108 5.24 10.16 -24.84
CA TRP A 108 5.11 8.70 -24.96
C TRP A 108 6.27 8.07 -25.76
N GLU A 109 6.72 8.71 -26.84
CA GLU A 109 7.85 8.24 -27.63
C GLU A 109 9.17 8.22 -26.85
N MET A 110 9.39 9.22 -26.00
CA MET A 110 10.59 9.28 -25.15
C MET A 110 10.53 8.19 -24.08
N TRP A 111 9.36 7.98 -23.47
CA TRP A 111 9.13 6.88 -22.52
C TRP A 111 9.39 5.51 -23.16
N LEU A 112 8.91 5.30 -24.39
CA LEU A 112 9.14 4.06 -25.13
C LEU A 112 10.63 3.82 -25.39
N LYS A 113 11.39 4.85 -25.75
CA LYS A 113 12.86 4.76 -25.93
C LYS A 113 13.56 4.37 -24.63
N VAL A 114 13.17 4.97 -23.50
CA VAL A 114 13.71 4.62 -22.18
C VAL A 114 13.40 3.16 -21.84
N ASN A 115 12.16 2.73 -22.01
CA ASN A 115 11.76 1.34 -21.78
C ASN A 115 12.54 0.35 -22.66
N GLN A 116 12.77 0.68 -23.93
CA GLN A 116 13.58 -0.14 -24.83
C GLN A 116 15.04 -0.25 -24.35
N GLN A 117 15.62 0.84 -23.86
CA GLN A 117 16.98 0.83 -23.30
C GLN A 117 17.06 -0.02 -22.02
N LEU A 118 16.06 0.10 -21.13
CA LEU A 118 15.99 -0.69 -19.90
C LEU A 118 15.82 -2.19 -20.19
N LEU A 119 14.98 -2.55 -21.16
CA LEU A 119 14.82 -3.94 -21.60
C LEU A 119 16.12 -4.51 -22.18
N ARG A 120 16.86 -3.74 -22.98
CA ARG A 120 18.15 -4.15 -23.55
C ARG A 120 19.21 -4.38 -22.47
N ASN A 121 19.18 -3.59 -21.41
CA ASN A 121 20.11 -3.70 -20.27
C ASN A 121 19.71 -4.78 -19.25
N ASP A 122 18.73 -5.63 -19.57
CA ASP A 122 18.20 -6.69 -18.70
C ASP A 122 17.77 -6.16 -17.31
N ALA A 123 17.24 -4.94 -17.31
CA ALA A 123 16.77 -4.25 -16.10
C ALA A 123 15.53 -4.94 -15.48
N THR A 124 14.88 -5.83 -16.22
CA THR A 124 13.72 -6.59 -15.72
C THR A 124 14.13 -7.90 -15.05
N SER A 125 15.41 -8.26 -15.10
CA SER A 125 15.92 -9.50 -14.51
C SER A 125 15.87 -9.43 -12.99
N PRO A 126 15.33 -10.46 -12.30
CA PRO A 126 15.16 -10.46 -10.85
C PRO A 126 16.51 -10.42 -10.10
N ALA A 127 17.63 -10.73 -10.75
CA ALA A 127 18.97 -10.63 -10.19
C ALA A 127 19.47 -9.17 -10.04
N ASN A 128 18.98 -8.27 -10.90
CA ASN A 128 19.38 -6.87 -10.97
C ASN A 128 18.43 -5.94 -10.22
N ILE A 129 17.27 -6.45 -9.79
CA ILE A 129 16.24 -5.70 -9.07
C ILE A 129 16.35 -5.98 -7.56
N ASN A 130 16.14 -4.96 -6.74
CA ASN A 130 16.02 -5.16 -5.29
C ASN A 130 14.79 -6.04 -4.97
N SER A 131 14.94 -6.97 -4.02
CA SER A 131 13.86 -7.90 -3.59
C SER A 131 12.54 -7.22 -3.22
N ARG A 132 12.57 -5.92 -2.88
CA ARG A 132 11.36 -5.12 -2.62
C ARG A 132 10.47 -5.00 -3.86
N TYR A 133 11.03 -4.66 -5.02
CA TYR A 133 10.26 -4.35 -6.24
C TYR A 133 9.85 -5.60 -7.02
N LEU A 134 10.38 -6.77 -6.65
CA LEU A 134 9.98 -8.07 -7.17
C LEU A 134 8.50 -8.40 -6.91
N PHE A 135 7.91 -7.80 -5.88
CA PHE A 135 6.52 -7.99 -5.49
C PHE A 135 5.68 -6.76 -5.82
N GLY A 136 5.09 -6.79 -7.02
CA GLY A 136 4.39 -5.67 -7.64
C GLY A 136 3.11 -5.17 -6.98
N GLU A 137 2.52 -5.93 -6.03
CA GLU A 137 1.24 -5.56 -5.42
C GLU A 137 1.13 -6.19 -4.04
N LEU A 138 1.67 -5.53 -3.00
CA LEU A 138 1.43 -5.99 -1.63
C LEU A 138 0.18 -5.32 -1.06
N ARG A 139 -0.83 -6.16 -0.75
CA ARG A 139 -1.95 -5.74 0.10
C ARG A 139 -1.44 -5.49 1.51
N LEU A 140 -1.88 -4.41 2.14
CA LEU A 140 -1.49 -4.05 3.50
C LEU A 140 -1.79 -5.19 4.49
N SER A 141 -2.89 -5.92 4.30
CA SER A 141 -3.22 -7.09 5.13
C SER A 141 -2.18 -8.21 5.04
N ARG A 142 -1.65 -8.50 3.85
CA ARG A 142 -0.59 -9.50 3.66
C ARG A 142 0.75 -9.01 4.20
N LEU A 143 1.07 -7.73 4.01
CA LEU A 143 2.25 -7.12 4.61
C LEU A 143 2.18 -7.22 6.13
N ASN A 144 1.02 -6.89 6.71
CA ASN A 144 0.81 -6.92 8.14
C ASN A 144 0.86 -8.34 8.72
N GLN A 145 0.29 -9.32 8.00
CA GLN A 145 0.43 -10.74 8.32
C GLN A 145 1.89 -11.18 8.28
N MET A 146 2.64 -10.84 7.22
CA MET A 146 4.07 -11.16 7.13
C MET A 146 4.86 -10.52 8.27
N TYR A 147 4.56 -9.27 8.63
CA TYR A 147 5.22 -8.57 9.72
C TYR A 147 4.88 -9.21 11.09
N ALA A 148 3.60 -9.50 11.34
CA ALA A 148 3.13 -10.17 12.55
C ALA A 148 3.75 -11.58 12.70
N ILE A 149 3.83 -12.35 11.62
CA ILE A 149 4.47 -13.69 11.62
C ILE A 149 5.97 -13.57 11.86
N ARG A 150 6.64 -12.60 11.24
CA ARG A 150 8.10 -12.46 11.32
C ARG A 150 8.59 -11.90 12.64
N TYR A 151 7.86 -10.98 13.25
CA TYR A 151 8.26 -10.29 14.47
C TYR A 151 7.47 -10.76 15.71
N ALA A 152 6.63 -11.80 15.58
CA ALA A 152 5.78 -12.35 16.63
C ALA A 152 4.93 -11.31 17.38
N ASN A 153 4.70 -10.15 16.76
CA ASN A 153 4.11 -8.99 17.39
C ASN A 153 2.87 -8.58 16.59
N VAL A 154 1.75 -9.25 16.89
CA VAL A 154 0.47 -9.05 16.19
C VAL A 154 -0.10 -7.64 16.43
N LEU A 155 0.27 -7.02 17.56
CA LEU A 155 -0.17 -5.69 17.98
C LEU A 155 0.72 -4.57 17.41
N SER A 156 2.00 -4.85 17.14
CA SER A 156 2.84 -3.98 16.32
C SER A 156 2.58 -4.27 14.85
N ALA A 157 1.31 -4.13 14.45
CA ALA A 157 0.99 -3.95 13.06
C ALA A 157 1.89 -2.83 12.50
N TYR A 158 2.29 -2.90 11.23
CA TYR A 158 3.06 -1.82 10.61
C TYR A 158 2.22 -0.54 10.67
N ASN A 159 2.44 0.26 11.73
CA ASN A 159 1.57 1.34 12.14
C ASN A 159 1.82 2.52 11.21
N PHE A 160 1.06 2.54 10.13
CA PHE A 160 1.01 3.68 9.26
C PHE A 160 0.07 4.73 9.86
N THR A 161 0.67 5.81 10.35
CA THR A 161 0.06 6.91 11.11
C THR A 161 -1.06 7.68 10.38
N TYR A 162 -1.43 7.34 9.14
CA TYR A 162 -2.27 8.24 8.34
C TYR A 162 -3.55 7.70 7.68
N GLN A 163 -3.92 6.40 7.66
CA GLN A 163 -4.92 6.00 6.65
C GLN A 163 -6.01 4.95 6.91
N THR A 164 -6.39 4.61 8.14
CA THR A 164 -7.57 3.72 8.27
C THR A 164 -8.40 3.89 9.53
N TYR A 165 -8.81 5.12 9.88
CA TYR A 165 -9.98 5.23 10.76
C TYR A 165 -11.25 4.91 9.96
N SER A 166 -11.45 5.50 8.78
CA SER A 166 -12.72 5.39 8.02
C SER A 166 -13.08 3.97 7.57
N GLN A 167 -12.18 3.21 6.94
CA GLN A 167 -12.54 1.87 6.43
C GLN A 167 -12.75 0.83 7.55
N LEU A 168 -11.99 0.92 8.65
CA LEU A 168 -12.28 0.11 9.84
C LEU A 168 -13.59 0.55 10.50
N PHE A 169 -13.86 1.86 10.51
CA PHE A 169 -15.10 2.40 11.02
C PHE A 169 -16.30 1.90 10.20
N TYR A 170 -16.25 1.88 8.87
CA TYR A 170 -17.34 1.36 8.04
C TYR A 170 -17.59 -0.14 8.23
N ASP A 171 -16.54 -0.96 8.28
CA ASP A 171 -16.71 -2.40 8.49
C ASP A 171 -17.28 -2.72 9.88
N HIS A 172 -16.83 -2.03 10.93
CA HIS A 172 -17.34 -2.24 12.28
C HIS A 172 -18.68 -1.53 12.55
N LEU A 173 -18.97 -0.42 11.86
CA LEU A 173 -20.24 0.30 11.99
C LEU A 173 -21.43 -0.55 11.57
N THR A 174 -21.32 -1.38 10.53
CA THR A 174 -22.44 -2.24 10.11
C THR A 174 -22.87 -3.19 11.23
N THR A 175 -21.91 -3.80 11.90
CA THR A 175 -22.14 -4.72 13.01
C THR A 175 -22.65 -3.97 14.24
N LEU A 176 -22.05 -2.82 14.57
CA LEU A 176 -22.48 -1.98 15.67
C LEU A 176 -23.91 -1.48 15.47
N THR A 177 -24.25 -1.02 14.26
CA THR A 177 -25.59 -0.53 13.89
C THR A 177 -26.62 -1.64 13.95
N ALA A 178 -26.29 -2.83 13.47
CA ALA A 178 -27.17 -4.00 13.59
C ALA A 178 -27.43 -4.37 15.06
N ALA A 179 -26.39 -4.31 15.91
CA ALA A 179 -26.52 -4.55 17.35
C ALA A 179 -27.39 -3.48 18.03
N THR A 180 -27.20 -2.19 17.74
CA THR A 180 -28.05 -1.12 18.30
C THR A 180 -29.49 -1.24 17.86
N ILE A 181 -29.76 -1.58 16.59
CA ILE A 181 -31.13 -1.82 16.10
C ILE A 181 -31.76 -2.99 16.86
N TYR A 182 -31.02 -4.07 17.07
CA TYR A 182 -31.50 -5.23 17.83
C TYR A 182 -31.83 -4.88 19.28
N VAL A 183 -30.95 -4.16 19.98
CA VAL A 183 -31.19 -3.70 21.36
C VAL A 183 -32.39 -2.76 21.42
N ALA A 184 -32.52 -1.81 20.48
CA ALA A 184 -33.67 -0.91 20.42
C ALA A 184 -34.99 -1.66 20.17
N LEU A 185 -34.99 -2.69 19.31
CA LEU A 185 -36.15 -3.57 19.11
C LEU A 185 -36.52 -4.36 20.37
N ALA A 186 -35.53 -4.89 21.08
CA ALA A 186 -35.76 -5.60 22.34
C ALA A 186 -36.34 -4.67 23.42
N LEU A 187 -35.78 -3.46 23.57
CA LEU A 187 -36.25 -2.46 24.52
C LEU A 187 -37.66 -1.97 24.19
N THR A 188 -37.97 -1.72 22.92
CA THR A 188 -39.33 -1.34 22.51
C THR A 188 -40.33 -2.46 22.76
N ALA A 189 -39.98 -3.72 22.50
CA ALA A 189 -40.82 -4.87 22.85
C ALA A 189 -41.03 -4.99 24.37
N MET A 190 -40.01 -4.69 25.18
CA MET A 190 -40.11 -4.68 26.65
C MET A 190 -41.03 -3.57 27.15
N GLN A 191 -40.93 -2.36 26.60
CA GLN A 191 -41.82 -1.24 26.91
C GLN A 191 -43.28 -1.57 26.57
N VAL A 192 -43.52 -2.19 25.41
CA VAL A 192 -44.87 -2.64 25.01
C VAL A 192 -45.39 -3.77 25.90
N GLY A 193 -44.51 -4.69 26.34
CA GLY A 193 -44.86 -5.75 27.28
C GLY A 193 -45.28 -5.24 28.66
N LEU A 194 -44.54 -4.28 29.22
CA LEU A 194 -44.86 -3.65 30.51
C LEU A 194 -46.14 -2.83 30.47
N ALA A 195 -46.52 -2.30 29.31
CA ALA A 195 -47.77 -1.56 29.12
C ALA A 195 -49.03 -2.46 29.05
N THR A 196 -48.88 -3.79 29.05
CA THR A 196 -50.02 -4.73 29.04
C THR A 196 -50.28 -5.35 30.41
N ASP A 197 -51.54 -5.30 30.86
CA ASP A 197 -51.99 -5.72 32.20
C ASP A 197 -51.67 -7.20 32.54
N ARG A 198 -51.41 -8.05 31.54
CA ARG A 198 -51.06 -9.47 31.73
C ARG A 198 -49.61 -9.73 32.14
N LEU A 199 -48.67 -8.83 31.81
CA LEU A 199 -47.23 -8.98 32.09
C LEU A 199 -46.75 -8.02 33.18
N ALA A 200 -47.46 -6.90 33.39
CA ALA A 200 -47.20 -5.97 34.49
C ALA A 200 -47.32 -6.61 35.89
N LEU A 201 -48.11 -7.68 36.03
CA LEU A 201 -48.33 -8.40 37.30
C LEU A 201 -47.34 -9.55 37.57
N ASN A 202 -46.41 -9.85 36.64
CA ASN A 202 -45.44 -10.95 36.81
C ASN A 202 -44.12 -10.46 37.43
N ALA A 203 -43.89 -10.84 38.69
CA ALA A 203 -42.68 -10.53 39.47
C ALA A 203 -41.33 -10.83 38.79
N PRO A 204 -41.12 -11.95 38.05
CA PRO A 204 -39.84 -12.19 37.38
C PRO A 204 -39.57 -11.24 36.21
N PHE A 205 -40.62 -10.67 35.60
CA PHE A 205 -40.50 -9.73 34.48
C PHE A 205 -40.16 -8.32 34.96
N GLN A 206 -40.73 -7.90 36.10
CA GLN A 206 -40.39 -6.62 36.74
C GLN A 206 -38.93 -6.60 37.23
N ASN A 207 -38.44 -7.71 37.82
CA ASN A 207 -37.06 -7.81 38.28
C ASN A 207 -36.03 -7.73 37.15
N ALA A 208 -36.35 -8.27 35.96
CA ALA A 208 -35.48 -8.14 34.79
C ALA A 208 -35.45 -6.70 34.24
N SER A 209 -36.56 -5.95 34.31
CA SER A 209 -36.60 -4.54 33.87
C SER A 209 -35.95 -3.55 34.82
N PHE A 210 -35.92 -3.83 36.13
CA PHE A 210 -35.41 -2.90 37.14
C PHE A 210 -33.88 -2.94 37.31
N MET A 211 -33.21 -3.98 36.79
CA MET A 211 -31.78 -4.21 37.00
C MET A 211 -30.87 -3.55 35.95
N GLU A 212 -31.43 -2.83 34.96
CA GLU A 212 -30.72 -2.18 33.85
C GLU A 212 -30.65 -0.63 33.95
N ILE A 213 -30.95 -0.05 35.12
CA ILE A 213 -30.63 1.36 35.45
C ILE A 213 -29.41 1.40 36.36
#